data_AF-Q6S901-F1
#
_entry.id   AF-Q6S901-F1
#
_cell.length_a   1.000
_cell.length_b   1.000
_cell.length_c   1.000
_cell.angle_alpha   90.00
_cell.angle_beta   90.00
_cell.angle_gamma   90.00
#
_symmetry.space_group_name_H-M   'P 1'
#
loop_
_entity.id
_entity.type
_entity.pdbx_description
1 polymer ?
#
loop_
_entity_poly.entity_id
_entity_poly.type
_entity_poly.pdbx_seq_one_letter_code
_entity_poly.pdbx_strand_id
1 'polypeptide(L)'
;GSTGTQDDDAKNMFDRIGKEVHDKVKNDAKTYEGELKGNLASSSIWKESAYTTDTCQLVYDYYTKRLNGKRYPCANRSPVRFSDESRSQCTYNRIKDNKSEDNACGACAPFRRLSVCDYNLEKMGTKKIDNTHKLLAEVCMAAKYEAESLEKYRDQYDAKYHDTGFTICTALARSFADIG
;
A
#
# COMPACT_ATOMS: atom_id res chain seq x y z
N GLY A 1 -37.94 -8.43 8.22
CA GLY A 1 -37.04 -7.55 7.47
C GLY A 1 -36.15 -6.85 8.47
N SER A 2 -34.84 -7.10 8.43
CA SER A 2 -33.90 -6.40 9.31
C SER A 2 -33.46 -5.13 8.60
N THR A 3 -33.92 -3.98 9.10
CA THR A 3 -33.36 -2.67 8.79
C THR A 3 -31.96 -2.61 9.38
N GLY A 4 -30.96 -3.14 8.67
CA GLY A 4 -29.56 -2.88 8.95
C GLY A 4 -29.27 -1.41 8.64
N THR A 5 -28.76 -0.68 9.61
CA THR A 5 -28.31 0.69 9.42
C THR A 5 -27.18 0.69 8.39
N GLN A 6 -27.30 1.53 7.35
CA GLN A 6 -26.43 1.47 6.16
C GLN A 6 -24.93 1.71 6.47
N ASP A 7 -24.64 2.33 7.62
CA ASP A 7 -23.33 2.80 8.04
C ASP A 7 -23.12 2.48 9.54
N ASP A 8 -23.06 1.19 9.90
CA ASP A 8 -22.93 0.73 11.29
C ASP A 8 -21.66 1.25 12.01
N ASP A 9 -20.63 1.61 11.24
CA ASP A 9 -19.42 2.28 11.72
C ASP A 9 -18.81 3.16 10.62
N ALA A 10 -17.78 3.93 10.99
CA ALA A 10 -17.07 4.81 10.06
C ALA A 10 -16.42 4.06 8.89
N LYS A 11 -15.99 2.80 9.10
CA LYS A 11 -15.37 1.99 8.05
C LYS A 11 -16.42 1.64 6.98
N ASN A 12 -17.59 1.17 7.38
CA ASN A 12 -18.68 0.82 6.48
C ASN A 12 -19.15 2.02 5.66
N MET A 13 -19.26 3.19 6.31
CA MET A 13 -19.57 4.46 5.61
C MET A 13 -18.54 4.80 4.53
N PHE A 14 -17.25 4.77 4.87
CA PHE A 14 -16.19 5.11 3.91
C PHE A 14 -16.01 4.06 2.81
N ASP A 15 -16.23 2.78 3.09
CA ASP A 15 -16.21 1.73 2.08
C ASP A 15 -17.36 1.89 1.07
N ARG A 16 -18.56 2.28 1.55
CA ARG A 16 -19.70 2.59 0.68
C ARG A 16 -19.40 3.77 -0.26
N ILE A 17 -18.94 4.89 0.30
CA ILE A 17 -18.57 6.08 -0.48
C ILE A 17 -17.41 5.75 -1.44
N GLY A 18 -16.42 4.99 -0.96
CA GLY A 18 -15.28 4.55 -1.77
C GLY A 18 -15.71 3.73 -2.98
N LYS A 19 -16.71 2.85 -2.83
CA LYS A 19 -17.31 2.11 -3.95
C LYS A 19 -17.96 3.05 -4.97
N GLU A 20 -18.76 4.01 -4.52
CA GLU A 20 -19.42 4.99 -5.40
C GLU A 20 -18.39 5.80 -6.21
N VAL A 21 -17.32 6.27 -5.56
CA VAL A 21 -16.22 6.99 -6.21
C VAL A 21 -15.47 6.09 -7.19
N HIS A 22 -15.14 4.86 -6.78
CA HIS A 22 -14.46 3.88 -7.63
C HIS A 22 -15.27 3.58 -8.90
N ASP A 23 -16.58 3.37 -8.80
CA ASP A 23 -17.43 3.05 -9.95
C ASP A 23 -17.49 4.21 -10.95
N LYS A 24 -17.45 5.45 -10.46
CA LYS A 24 -17.32 6.65 -11.30
C LYS A 24 -15.95 6.70 -12.00
N VAL A 25 -14.87 6.66 -11.24
CA VAL A 25 -13.49 6.79 -11.77
C VAL A 25 -13.13 5.63 -12.69
N LYS A 26 -13.60 4.41 -12.41
CA LYS A 26 -13.39 3.24 -13.26
C LYS A 26 -13.98 3.43 -14.66
N ASN A 27 -15.13 4.08 -14.77
CA ASN A 27 -15.72 4.36 -16.08
C ASN A 27 -14.93 5.42 -16.84
N ASP A 28 -14.50 6.49 -16.17
CA ASP A 28 -13.68 7.55 -16.76
C ASP A 28 -12.30 7.01 -17.21
N ALA A 29 -11.72 6.09 -16.44
CA ALA A 29 -10.41 5.51 -16.72
C ALA A 29 -10.37 4.53 -17.91
N LYS A 30 -11.53 4.03 -18.39
CA LYS A 30 -11.59 3.09 -19.53
C LYS A 30 -10.88 3.61 -20.77
N THR A 31 -10.95 4.92 -21.01
CA THR A 31 -10.29 5.59 -22.14
C THR A 31 -8.77 5.42 -22.11
N TYR A 32 -8.18 5.21 -20.94
CA TYR A 32 -6.72 5.14 -20.74
C TYR A 32 -6.23 3.74 -20.36
N GLU A 33 -7.13 2.75 -20.23
CA GLU A 33 -6.75 1.40 -19.74
C GLU A 33 -5.65 0.79 -20.62
N GLY A 34 -5.77 0.87 -21.94
CA GLY A 34 -4.77 0.30 -22.86
C GLY A 34 -3.36 0.89 -22.69
N GLU A 35 -3.27 2.18 -22.39
CA GLU A 35 -1.99 2.89 -22.22
C GLU A 35 -1.38 2.70 -20.84
N LEU A 36 -2.22 2.66 -19.79
CA LEU A 36 -1.78 2.65 -18.40
C LEU A 36 -1.63 1.23 -17.82
N LYS A 37 -2.24 0.21 -18.44
CA LYS A 37 -2.23 -1.16 -17.92
C LYS A 37 -0.83 -1.78 -17.97
N GLY A 38 -0.26 -1.97 -16.79
CA GLY A 38 0.98 -2.72 -16.61
C GLY A 38 0.80 -4.23 -16.80
N ASN A 39 1.91 -4.93 -17.01
CA ASN A 39 1.97 -6.38 -17.18
C ASN A 39 3.29 -6.87 -16.59
N LEU A 40 3.22 -7.56 -15.45
CA LEU A 40 4.42 -8.06 -14.77
C LEU A 40 5.17 -9.13 -15.56
N ALA A 41 4.51 -9.80 -16.51
CA ALA A 41 5.15 -10.77 -17.40
C ALA A 41 5.80 -10.13 -18.63
N SER A 42 5.76 -8.80 -18.76
CA SER A 42 6.28 -8.09 -19.93
C SER A 42 7.79 -8.30 -20.12
N SER A 43 8.20 -8.59 -21.36
CA SER A 43 9.61 -8.77 -21.72
C SER A 43 10.47 -7.53 -21.46
N SER A 44 9.85 -6.33 -21.40
CA SER A 44 10.53 -5.09 -21.03
C SER A 44 11.10 -5.12 -19.59
N ILE A 45 10.55 -5.98 -18.73
CA ILE A 45 11.06 -6.25 -17.38
C ILE A 45 12.18 -7.29 -17.46
N TRP A 46 11.97 -8.39 -18.20
CA TRP A 46 12.74 -9.63 -18.06
C TRP A 46 13.90 -9.83 -19.04
N LYS A 47 14.01 -9.03 -20.11
CA LYS A 47 14.88 -9.26 -21.30
C LYS A 47 14.52 -10.52 -22.10
N GLU A 48 13.91 -11.53 -21.48
CA GLU A 48 13.34 -12.74 -22.08
C GLU A 48 11.84 -12.85 -21.76
N SER A 49 11.18 -13.91 -22.22
CA SER A 49 9.78 -14.18 -21.84
C SER A 49 9.70 -14.59 -20.37
N ALA A 50 8.73 -14.05 -19.64
CA ALA A 50 8.41 -14.55 -18.30
C ALA A 50 7.96 -16.02 -18.40
N TYR A 51 8.53 -16.89 -17.56
CA TYR A 51 8.22 -18.33 -17.56
C TYR A 51 6.98 -18.67 -16.72
N THR A 52 6.44 -17.70 -15.98
CA THR A 52 5.28 -17.84 -15.11
C THR A 52 4.43 -16.58 -15.13
N THR A 53 3.15 -16.73 -14.80
CA THR A 53 2.21 -15.63 -14.55
C THR A 53 1.95 -15.40 -13.07
N ASP A 54 2.56 -16.20 -12.18
CA ASP A 54 2.42 -16.04 -10.74
C ASP A 54 3.06 -14.72 -10.27
N THR A 55 2.23 -13.85 -9.68
CA THR A 55 2.65 -12.50 -9.30
C THR A 55 3.69 -12.53 -8.18
N CYS A 56 3.54 -13.42 -7.19
CA CYS A 56 4.48 -13.51 -6.07
C CYS A 56 5.87 -13.93 -6.53
N GLN A 57 5.95 -14.87 -7.47
CA GLN A 57 7.19 -15.35 -8.08
C GLN A 57 7.81 -14.29 -9.00
N LEU A 58 7.00 -13.62 -9.84
CA LEU A 58 7.48 -12.53 -10.69
C LEU A 58 8.05 -11.37 -9.87
N VAL A 59 7.41 -10.99 -8.76
CA VAL A 59 7.96 -9.95 -7.87
C VAL A 59 9.25 -10.40 -7.20
N TYR A 60 9.31 -11.67 -6.75
CA TYR A 60 10.53 -12.23 -6.14
C TYR A 60 11.70 -12.27 -7.12
N ASP A 61 11.45 -12.75 -8.35
CA ASP A 61 12.45 -12.81 -9.42
C ASP A 61 12.89 -11.41 -9.84
N TYR A 62 11.99 -10.43 -9.81
CA TYR A 62 12.33 -9.05 -10.12
C TYR A 62 13.31 -8.53 -9.09
N TYR A 63 13.01 -8.70 -7.81
CA TYR A 63 13.90 -8.30 -6.73
C TYR A 63 15.26 -9.02 -6.78
N THR A 64 15.26 -10.34 -6.93
CA THR A 64 16.49 -11.13 -6.84
C THR A 64 17.33 -11.09 -8.12
N LYS A 65 16.71 -11.21 -9.30
CA LYS A 65 17.42 -11.34 -10.59
C LYS A 65 17.60 -10.00 -11.31
N ARG A 66 16.62 -9.07 -11.22
CA ARG A 66 16.72 -7.76 -11.90
C ARG A 66 17.39 -6.72 -11.03
N LEU A 67 17.09 -6.73 -9.74
CA LEU A 67 17.66 -5.76 -8.79
C LEU A 67 18.86 -6.31 -8.02
N ASN A 68 19.20 -7.59 -8.19
CA ASN A 68 20.30 -8.25 -7.46
C ASN A 68 20.16 -8.08 -5.94
N GLY A 69 18.93 -8.18 -5.43
CA GLY A 69 18.63 -8.02 -4.00
C GLY A 69 18.76 -6.58 -3.47
N LYS A 70 18.99 -5.59 -4.33
CA LYS A 70 19.15 -4.18 -3.91
C LYS A 70 17.80 -3.50 -3.72
N ARG A 71 17.81 -2.43 -2.91
CA ARG A 71 16.64 -1.59 -2.62
C ARG A 71 15.49 -2.40 -2.01
N TYR A 72 15.80 -3.21 -0.99
CA TYR A 72 14.78 -3.92 -0.23
C TYR A 72 13.70 -2.94 0.29
N PRO A 73 12.39 -3.17 0.09
CA PRO A 73 11.37 -2.14 0.33
C PRO A 73 11.26 -1.68 1.78
N CYS A 74 11.49 -2.57 2.75
CA CYS A 74 11.46 -2.23 4.16
C CYS A 74 12.83 -1.77 4.72
N ALA A 75 13.83 -1.50 3.88
CA ALA A 75 15.13 -1.02 4.35
C ALA A 75 15.00 0.34 5.04
N ASN A 76 15.69 0.52 6.16
CA ASN A 76 15.63 1.74 6.99
C ASN A 76 14.22 2.09 7.50
N ARG A 77 13.32 1.09 7.59
CA ARG A 77 12.01 1.23 8.21
C ARG A 77 12.01 0.64 9.62
N SER A 78 11.15 1.16 10.48
CA SER A 78 10.96 0.59 11.81
C SER A 78 10.46 -0.85 11.69
N PRO A 79 11.01 -1.81 12.45
CA PRO A 79 10.43 -3.14 12.55
C PRO A 79 9.08 -3.14 13.25
N VAL A 80 8.82 -2.16 14.13
CA VAL A 80 7.57 -2.00 14.87
C VAL A 80 6.50 -1.36 13.99
N ARG A 81 5.45 -2.13 13.68
CA ARG A 81 4.33 -1.71 12.81
C ARG A 81 3.13 -1.18 13.60
N PHE A 82 2.91 -1.77 14.77
CA PHE A 82 1.85 -1.42 15.70
C PHE A 82 2.51 -1.15 17.06
N SER A 83 2.33 0.05 17.59
CA SER A 83 2.82 0.44 18.91
C SER A 83 1.66 0.95 19.73
N ASP A 84 1.59 0.51 20.98
CA ASP A 84 0.60 0.98 21.96
C ASP A 84 1.13 2.18 22.77
N GLU A 85 2.45 2.37 22.81
CA GLU A 85 3.13 3.41 23.60
C GLU A 85 3.40 4.67 22.78
N SER A 86 3.62 4.52 21.47
CA SER A 86 4.07 5.60 20.62
C SER A 86 2.89 6.27 19.91
N ARG A 87 2.79 7.59 20.04
CA ARG A 87 1.73 8.41 19.41
C ARG A 87 2.00 8.62 17.92
N SER A 88 0.94 8.58 17.12
CA SER A 88 0.93 8.97 15.70
C SER A 88 1.75 10.24 15.45
N GLN A 89 2.37 10.36 14.27
CA GLN A 89 3.02 11.63 13.90
C GLN A 89 1.96 12.64 13.53
N CYS A 90 1.95 13.82 14.16
CA CYS A 90 0.98 14.88 13.87
C CYS A 90 1.66 16.23 13.58
N THR A 91 3.00 16.30 13.63
CA THR A 91 3.74 17.57 13.55
C THR A 91 3.61 18.20 12.16
N TYR A 92 3.35 19.52 12.14
CA TYR A 92 3.12 20.31 10.93
C TYR A 92 4.24 20.27 9.88
N ASN A 93 5.49 20.10 10.31
CA ASN A 93 6.64 20.04 9.39
C ASN A 93 6.88 18.65 8.77
N ARG A 94 6.08 17.64 9.14
CA ARG A 94 6.20 16.25 8.65
C ARG A 94 5.00 15.77 7.87
N ILE A 95 3.86 16.43 8.00
CA ILE A 95 2.61 16.11 7.30
C ILE A 95 2.21 17.34 6.50
N LYS A 96 2.01 17.13 5.19
CA LYS A 96 1.58 18.18 4.29
C LYS A 96 0.22 18.75 4.76
N ASP A 97 0.06 20.06 4.65
CA ASP A 97 -1.16 20.82 4.98
C ASP A 97 -1.53 20.87 6.48
N ASN A 98 -0.78 20.21 7.36
CA ASN A 98 -0.85 20.49 8.79
C ASN A 98 -0.29 21.90 9.07
N LYS A 99 -0.98 22.65 9.93
CA LYS A 99 -0.59 24.01 10.31
C LYS A 99 -0.15 24.06 11.77
N SER A 100 0.76 24.97 12.08
CA SER A 100 1.22 25.22 13.46
C SER A 100 0.30 26.16 14.23
N GLU A 101 -0.52 26.93 13.52
CA GLU A 101 -1.46 27.88 14.12
C GLU A 101 -2.66 27.11 14.67
N ASP A 102 -3.09 27.50 15.87
CA ASP A 102 -4.34 27.12 16.60
C ASP A 102 -4.72 25.64 16.79
N ASN A 103 -3.97 24.68 16.25
CA ASN A 103 -4.29 23.24 16.23
C ASN A 103 -5.68 22.91 15.64
N ALA A 104 -6.35 23.85 14.96
CA ALA A 104 -7.70 23.62 14.42
C ALA A 104 -7.67 22.75 13.15
N CYS A 105 -6.52 22.68 12.47
CA CYS A 105 -6.34 21.88 11.26
C CYS A 105 -5.09 20.99 11.37
N GLY A 106 -5.28 19.68 11.31
CA GLY A 106 -4.19 18.73 11.22
C GLY A 106 -4.65 17.28 11.02
N ALA A 107 -3.78 16.47 10.43
CA ALA A 107 -3.89 15.04 10.32
C ALA A 107 -2.78 14.34 11.12
N CYS A 108 -3.02 13.09 11.51
CA CYS A 108 -2.05 12.26 12.22
C CYS A 108 -1.76 10.98 11.43
N ALA A 109 -0.50 10.78 11.04
CA ALA A 109 -0.07 9.57 10.35
C ALA A 109 0.19 8.44 11.37
N PRO A 110 -0.45 7.28 11.22
CA PRO A 110 -0.23 6.14 12.11
C PRO A 110 1.16 5.50 11.90
N PHE A 111 1.67 4.78 12.90
CA PHE A 111 2.98 4.09 12.82
C PHE A 111 3.15 3.21 11.59
N ARG A 112 2.08 2.48 11.23
CA ARG A 112 2.02 1.67 10.01
C ARG A 112 2.36 2.49 8.76
N ARG A 113 1.78 3.69 8.60
CA ARG A 113 2.06 4.59 7.45
C ARG A 113 3.47 5.15 7.49
N LEU A 114 3.96 5.51 8.67
CA LEU A 114 5.30 6.09 8.86
C LEU A 114 6.43 5.13 8.48
N SER A 115 6.17 3.83 8.55
CA SER A 115 7.16 2.80 8.29
C SER A 115 6.87 2.00 7.02
N VAL A 116 5.92 2.43 6.17
CA VAL A 116 5.52 1.71 4.95
C VAL A 116 6.75 1.25 4.14
N CYS A 117 6.70 0.03 3.63
CA CYS A 117 7.81 -0.56 2.89
C CYS A 117 7.87 -0.05 1.44
N ASP A 118 8.31 1.20 1.27
CA ASP A 118 8.40 1.91 -0.01
C ASP A 118 9.82 2.38 -0.36
N TYR A 119 10.85 1.91 0.35
CA TYR A 119 12.23 2.33 0.10
C TYR A 119 12.70 2.02 -1.33
N ASN A 120 12.17 0.96 -1.95
CA ASN A 120 12.45 0.66 -3.34
C ASN A 120 11.99 1.77 -4.28
N LEU A 121 10.83 2.38 -3.99
CA LEU A 121 10.26 3.51 -4.72
C LEU A 121 11.09 4.78 -4.51
N GLU A 122 11.55 5.05 -3.28
CA GLU A 122 12.43 6.21 -3.01
C GLU A 122 13.75 6.14 -3.79
N LYS A 123 14.28 4.93 -3.97
CA LYS A 123 15.56 4.68 -4.65
C LYS A 123 15.39 4.27 -6.10
N MET A 124 14.17 4.24 -6.62
CA MET A 124 13.94 3.99 -8.04
C MET A 124 14.39 5.25 -8.80
N GLY A 125 15.44 5.11 -9.61
CA GLY A 125 15.91 6.22 -10.43
C GLY A 125 14.85 6.57 -11.48
N THR A 126 14.38 7.81 -11.51
CA THR A 126 13.32 8.26 -12.44
C THR A 126 13.63 7.95 -13.90
N LYS A 127 14.90 8.04 -14.31
CA LYS A 127 15.36 7.71 -15.68
C LYS A 127 15.31 6.21 -16.02
N LYS A 128 15.08 5.32 -15.06
CA LYS A 128 15.05 3.85 -15.26
C LYS A 128 13.65 3.28 -15.46
N ILE A 129 12.62 4.04 -15.09
CA ILE A 129 11.21 3.68 -15.25
C ILE A 129 10.67 4.44 -16.45
N ASP A 130 10.72 3.79 -17.60
CA ASP A 130 10.34 4.34 -18.91
C ASP A 130 9.00 3.77 -19.41
N ASN A 131 8.36 2.88 -18.64
CA ASN A 131 7.08 2.27 -19.00
C ASN A 131 6.29 1.81 -17.76
N THR A 132 5.00 1.57 -17.97
CA THR A 132 4.02 1.15 -16.95
C THR A 132 4.34 -0.21 -16.34
N HIS A 133 4.93 -1.14 -17.09
CA HIS A 133 5.27 -2.47 -16.60
C HIS A 133 6.38 -2.43 -15.54
N LYS A 134 7.43 -1.63 -15.76
CA LYS A 134 8.51 -1.46 -14.78
C LYS A 134 8.00 -0.75 -13.52
N LEU A 135 7.14 0.27 -13.67
CA LEU A 135 6.51 0.92 -12.53
C LEU A 135 5.65 -0.07 -11.73
N LEU A 136 4.86 -0.90 -12.41
CA LEU A 136 4.06 -1.94 -11.78
C LEU A 136 4.94 -2.92 -10.98
N ALA A 137 6.11 -3.33 -11.51
CA ALA A 137 7.02 -4.21 -10.79
C ALA A 137 7.55 -3.60 -9.49
N GLU A 138 7.88 -2.30 -9.49
CA GLU A 138 8.31 -1.58 -8.29
C GLU A 138 7.18 -1.44 -7.26
N VAL A 139 5.96 -1.10 -7.70
CA VAL A 139 4.80 -0.97 -6.80
C VAL A 139 4.38 -2.32 -6.22
N CYS A 140 4.34 -3.38 -7.04
CA CYS A 140 4.04 -4.73 -6.56
C CYS A 140 5.11 -5.25 -5.60
N MET A 141 6.38 -4.88 -5.80
CA MET A 141 7.45 -5.18 -4.85
C MET A 141 7.22 -4.48 -3.51
N ALA A 142 6.89 -3.19 -3.49
CA ALA A 142 6.54 -2.48 -2.25
C ALA A 142 5.34 -3.14 -1.54
N ALA A 143 4.26 -3.43 -2.28
CA ALA A 143 3.05 -4.05 -1.74
C ALA A 143 3.28 -5.44 -1.15
N LYS A 144 4.05 -6.31 -1.84
CA LYS A 144 4.39 -7.65 -1.35
C LYS A 144 5.12 -7.58 -0.02
N TYR A 145 6.20 -6.81 0.04
CA TYR A 145 7.04 -6.75 1.24
C TYR A 145 6.39 -5.96 2.38
N GLU A 146 5.53 -4.98 2.08
CA GLU A 146 4.65 -4.35 3.07
C GLU A 146 3.72 -5.40 3.71
N ALA A 147 3.04 -6.23 2.90
CA ALA A 147 2.16 -7.27 3.40
C ALA A 147 2.90 -8.31 4.26
N GLU A 148 4.04 -8.81 3.80
CA GLU A 148 4.90 -9.75 4.57
C GLU A 148 5.38 -9.13 5.89
N SER A 149 5.60 -7.81 5.94
CA SER A 149 6.00 -7.13 7.17
C SER A 149 4.87 -7.06 8.21
N LEU A 150 3.62 -7.03 7.76
CA LEU A 150 2.43 -6.97 8.60
C LEU A 150 1.94 -8.35 9.02
N GLU A 151 2.08 -9.37 8.16
CA GLU A 151 1.64 -10.74 8.43
C GLU A 151 2.25 -11.31 9.72
N LYS A 152 3.49 -10.92 10.05
CA LYS A 152 4.17 -11.30 11.31
C LYS A 152 3.44 -10.86 12.57
N TYR A 153 2.53 -9.90 12.46
CA TYR A 153 1.71 -9.38 13.55
C TYR A 153 0.31 -9.99 13.58
N ARG A 154 -0.03 -10.89 12.64
CA ARG A 154 -1.38 -11.44 12.48
C ARG A 154 -1.94 -11.97 13.79
N ASP A 155 -1.22 -12.86 14.46
CA ASP A 155 -1.71 -13.50 15.69
C ASP A 155 -1.91 -12.49 16.83
N GLN A 156 -0.98 -11.55 17.01
CA GLN A 156 -1.07 -10.50 18.03
C GLN A 156 -2.23 -9.52 17.73
N TYR A 157 -2.36 -9.12 16.47
CA TYR A 157 -3.37 -8.15 16.02
C TYR A 157 -4.76 -8.75 16.09
N ASP A 158 -4.94 -9.96 15.55
CA ASP A 158 -6.21 -10.67 15.57
C ASP A 158 -6.61 -10.97 17.03
N ALA A 159 -5.69 -11.39 17.92
CA ALA A 159 -6.03 -11.58 19.33
C ALA A 159 -6.48 -10.29 20.04
N LYS A 160 -5.87 -9.15 19.70
CA LYS A 160 -6.22 -7.85 20.31
C LYS A 160 -7.54 -7.28 19.79
N TYR A 161 -7.85 -7.51 18.51
CA TYR A 161 -8.97 -6.86 17.82
C TYR A 161 -10.07 -7.84 17.38
N HIS A 162 -9.99 -9.11 17.76
CA HIS A 162 -10.93 -10.17 17.43
C HIS A 162 -12.39 -9.72 17.59
N ASP A 163 -12.72 -9.12 18.72
CA ASP A 163 -14.10 -8.74 19.09
C ASP A 163 -14.58 -7.46 18.40
N THR A 164 -13.69 -6.74 17.71
CA THR A 164 -13.98 -5.47 17.04
C THR A 164 -14.10 -5.62 15.52
N GLY A 165 -13.88 -6.82 14.97
CA GLY A 165 -13.91 -7.08 13.53
C GLY A 165 -12.71 -6.50 12.75
N PHE A 166 -11.77 -5.83 13.43
CA PHE A 166 -10.55 -5.30 12.82
C PHE A 166 -9.47 -6.38 12.75
N THR A 167 -9.55 -7.23 11.73
CA THR A 167 -8.52 -8.25 11.46
C THR A 167 -7.28 -7.67 10.79
N ILE A 168 -6.23 -8.49 10.65
CA ILE A 168 -5.05 -8.15 9.85
C ILE A 168 -5.39 -7.69 8.42
N CYS A 169 -6.49 -8.21 7.83
CA CYS A 169 -6.96 -7.78 6.52
C CYS A 169 -7.32 -6.29 6.48
N THR A 170 -7.82 -5.73 7.58
CA THR A 170 -8.09 -4.30 7.66
C THR A 170 -6.80 -3.48 7.68
N ALA A 171 -5.75 -3.97 8.35
CA ALA A 171 -4.44 -3.33 8.31
C ALA A 171 -3.83 -3.39 6.89
N LEU A 172 -3.96 -4.52 6.20
CA LEU A 172 -3.54 -4.68 4.80
C LEU A 172 -4.31 -3.74 3.87
N ALA A 173 -5.63 -3.62 4.01
CA ALA A 173 -6.44 -2.68 3.21
C ALA A 173 -6.02 -1.22 3.42
N ARG A 174 -5.67 -0.84 4.65
CA ARG A 174 -5.12 0.50 4.95
C ARG A 174 -3.73 0.69 4.34
N SER A 175 -2.86 -0.32 4.33
CA SER A 175 -1.57 -0.24 3.63
C SER A 175 -1.72 -0.19 2.11
N PHE A 176 -2.70 -0.90 1.55
CA PHE A 176 -3.04 -0.80 0.14
C PHE A 176 -3.47 0.63 -0.23
N ALA A 177 -4.36 1.23 0.56
CA ALA A 177 -4.80 2.61 0.36
C ALA A 177 -3.67 3.65 0.55
N ASP A 178 -2.65 3.37 1.36
CA ASP A 178 -1.50 4.26 1.54
C ASP A 178 -0.45 4.16 0.43
N ILE A 179 -0.40 3.02 -0.28
CA ILE A 179 0.50 2.79 -1.42
C ILE A 179 -0.10 3.38 -2.71
N GLY A 180 -1.42 3.29 -2.87
CA GLY A 180 -2.16 3.87 -4.00
C GLY A 180 -2.14 5.39 -4.00
#